data_AF-A0AAF0YYY3-F1
#
_entry.id   AF-A0AAF0YYY3-F1
#
_cell.length_a   1.000
_cell.length_b   1.000
_cell.length_c   1.000
_cell.angle_alpha   90.00
_cell.angle_beta   90.00
_cell.angle_gamma   90.00
#
_symmetry.space_group_name_H-M   'P 1'
#
loop_
_entity.id
_entity.type
_entity.pdbx_description
1 polymer ?
#
loop_
_entity_poly.entity_id
_entity_poly.type
_entity_poly.pdbx_seq_one_letter_code
_entity_poly.pdbx_strand_id
1 'polypeptide(L)'
;MKKIAILTVSDSRTLDSDTSGKLIAMKMANAGLSVVDRVIVNDDIVNIQTAYLQLEQQALDIIITNGGTGIAQRDVTIPAIRPLLKRLIPGFGEAFRQISFDEIGTRALASQALAGFNYRNQLTYCLPGSHNACQTALSKLILPEYEHLLFESSSQRKEVHHHAH
;
A
#
# COMPACT_ATOMS: atom_id res chain seq x y z
N MET A 1 17.16 9.05 -0.30
CA MET A 1 16.01 8.83 0.60
C MET A 1 14.85 8.32 -0.22
N LYS A 2 14.20 7.24 0.20
CA LYS A 2 13.04 6.66 -0.52
C LYS A 2 11.83 7.58 -0.39
N LYS A 3 11.06 7.77 -1.46
CA LYS A 3 9.89 8.67 -1.51
C LYS A 3 8.60 7.87 -1.48
N ILE A 4 7.64 8.34 -0.69
CA ILE A 4 6.33 7.70 -0.61
C ILE A 4 5.19 8.71 -0.73
N ALA A 5 4.06 8.25 -1.24
CA ALA A 5 2.79 8.95 -1.12
C ALA A 5 1.74 8.07 -0.44
N ILE A 6 0.77 8.73 0.19
CA ILE A 6 -0.32 8.08 0.90
C ILE A 6 -1.64 8.52 0.26
N LEU A 7 -2.46 7.55 -0.12
CA LEU A 7 -3.80 7.76 -0.66
C LEU A 7 -4.85 7.19 0.31
N THR A 8 -5.50 8.07 1.07
CA THR A 8 -6.62 7.66 1.93
C THR A 8 -7.90 7.65 1.11
N VAL A 9 -8.63 6.54 1.14
CA VAL A 9 -9.94 6.39 0.50
C VAL A 9 -11.01 6.41 1.59
N SER A 10 -11.79 7.48 1.63
CA SER A 10 -12.90 7.63 2.57
C SER A 10 -13.81 8.81 2.20
N ASP A 11 -15.11 8.60 2.21
CA ASP A 11 -16.13 9.64 2.00
C ASP A 11 -16.25 10.67 3.14
N SER A 12 -15.68 10.39 4.32
CA SER A 12 -15.91 11.17 5.55
C SER A 12 -14.66 11.75 6.18
N ARG A 13 -13.47 11.31 5.74
CA ARG A 13 -12.22 11.78 6.34
C ARG A 13 -11.75 13.07 5.70
N THR A 14 -11.10 13.88 6.52
CA THR A 14 -10.31 15.03 6.11
C THR A 14 -8.87 14.79 6.53
N LEU A 15 -7.93 15.63 6.07
CA LEU A 15 -6.53 15.52 6.50
C LEU A 15 -6.37 15.60 8.03
N ASP A 16 -7.29 16.29 8.70
CA ASP A 16 -7.34 16.41 10.16
C ASP A 16 -7.91 15.17 10.84
N SER A 17 -8.97 14.55 10.30
CA SER A 17 -9.59 13.37 10.91
C SER A 17 -8.97 12.04 10.48
N ASP A 18 -8.11 12.03 9.46
CA ASP A 18 -7.44 10.84 8.93
C ASP A 18 -6.30 10.33 9.83
N THR A 19 -6.66 9.66 10.92
CA THR A 19 -5.71 9.09 11.89
C THR A 19 -4.88 7.95 11.30
N SER A 20 -5.40 7.18 10.34
CA SER A 20 -4.65 6.09 9.68
C SER A 20 -3.60 6.64 8.72
N GLY A 21 -3.93 7.60 7.87
CA GLY A 21 -2.94 8.25 7.02
C GLY A 21 -1.89 9.03 7.81
N LYS A 22 -2.27 9.67 8.94
CA LYS A 22 -1.31 10.27 9.88
C LYS A 22 -0.34 9.23 10.47
N LEU A 23 -0.85 8.07 10.89
CA LEU A 23 -0.03 6.97 11.39
C LEU A 23 0.96 6.47 10.34
N ILE A 24 0.48 6.22 9.11
CA ILE A 24 1.33 5.76 8.00
C ILE A 24 2.43 6.79 7.76
N ALA A 25 2.09 8.08 7.64
CA ALA A 25 3.07 9.13 7.42
C ALA A 25 4.14 9.18 8.51
N MET A 26 3.71 9.15 9.78
CA MET A 26 4.61 9.18 10.93
C MET A 26 5.58 7.99 10.94
N LYS A 27 5.07 6.76 10.77
CA LYS A 27 5.92 5.56 10.83
C LYS A 27 6.92 5.49 9.69
N MET A 28 6.50 5.85 8.48
CA MET A 28 7.38 5.83 7.32
C MET A 28 8.44 6.94 7.41
N ALA A 29 8.08 8.13 7.91
CA ALA A 29 9.03 9.19 8.19
C ALA A 29 10.06 8.78 9.27
N ASN A 30 9.60 8.14 10.35
CA ASN A 30 10.49 7.63 11.40
C ASN A 30 11.43 6.52 10.91
N ALA A 31 11.05 5.80 9.86
CA ALA A 31 11.89 4.82 9.17
C ALA A 31 12.84 5.46 8.14
N GLY A 32 12.87 6.80 8.03
CA GLY A 32 13.78 7.52 7.14
C GLY A 32 13.29 7.67 5.70
N LEU A 33 11.99 7.47 5.43
CA LEU A 33 11.39 7.75 4.12
C LEU A 33 10.80 9.15 4.04
N SER A 34 10.81 9.74 2.85
CA SER A 34 10.20 11.04 2.57
C SER A 34 8.73 10.86 2.21
N VAL A 35 7.80 11.31 3.06
CA VAL A 35 6.38 11.41 2.71
C VAL A 35 6.19 12.65 1.86
N VAL A 36 6.06 12.48 0.54
CA VAL A 36 5.98 13.62 -0.40
C VAL A 36 4.56 14.14 -0.57
N ASP A 37 3.56 13.27 -0.40
CA ASP A 37 2.16 13.64 -0.60
C ASP A 37 1.21 12.79 0.26
N ARG A 38 0.09 13.39 0.63
CA ARG A 38 -1.03 12.77 1.35
C ARG A 38 -2.33 13.25 0.71
N VAL A 39 -2.97 12.36 -0.03
CA VAL A 39 -4.19 12.64 -0.77
C VAL A 39 -5.36 11.89 -0.14
N ILE A 40 -6.53 12.52 -0.10
CA ILE A 40 -7.78 11.89 0.33
C ILE A 40 -8.78 11.95 -0.83
N VAL A 41 -9.44 10.83 -1.10
CA VAL A 41 -10.49 10.70 -2.13
C VAL A 41 -11.68 9.91 -1.59
N ASN A 42 -12.84 10.10 -2.21
CA ASN A 42 -14.06 9.34 -1.93
C ASN A 42 -13.95 7.90 -2.46
N ASP A 43 -14.81 7.01 -1.95
CA ASP A 43 -14.93 5.59 -2.33
C ASP A 43 -15.57 5.43 -3.73
N ASP A 44 -14.88 5.91 -4.75
CA ASP A 44 -15.26 5.84 -6.15
C ASP A 44 -14.07 5.41 -7.02
N ILE A 45 -14.32 4.51 -7.97
CA ILE A 45 -13.26 3.93 -8.81
C ILE A 45 -12.51 5.00 -9.59
N VAL A 46 -13.22 5.97 -10.18
CA VAL A 46 -12.61 7.01 -11.00
C VAL A 46 -11.75 7.91 -10.12
N ASN A 47 -12.27 8.36 -8.98
CA ASN A 47 -11.52 9.20 -8.04
C ASN A 47 -10.23 8.52 -7.55
N ILE A 48 -10.31 7.23 -7.17
CA ILE A 48 -9.17 6.46 -6.70
C ILE A 48 -8.13 6.28 -7.82
N GLN A 49 -8.56 5.91 -9.01
CA GLN A 49 -7.64 5.71 -10.14
C GLN A 49 -6.99 7.01 -10.59
N THR A 50 -7.76 8.10 -10.69
CA THR A 50 -7.23 9.42 -11.07
C THR A 50 -6.16 9.88 -10.08
N ALA A 51 -6.44 9.84 -8.77
CA ALA A 51 -5.47 10.23 -7.76
C ALA A 51 -4.24 9.32 -7.75
N TYR A 52 -4.42 8.00 -7.85
CA TYR A 52 -3.31 7.06 -7.91
C TYR A 52 -2.41 7.30 -9.13
N LEU A 53 -2.99 7.50 -10.31
CA LEU A 53 -2.24 7.75 -11.54
C LEU A 53 -1.49 9.09 -11.50
N GLN A 54 -2.04 10.10 -10.83
CA GLN A 54 -1.34 11.37 -10.57
C GLN A 54 -0.14 11.17 -9.63
N LEU A 55 -0.32 10.44 -8.53
CA LEU A 55 0.76 10.08 -7.60
C LEU A 55 1.87 9.29 -8.31
N GLU A 56 1.50 8.37 -9.21
CA GLU A 56 2.44 7.56 -9.99
C GLU A 56 3.47 8.42 -10.75
N GLN A 57 3.08 9.63 -11.20
CA GLN A 57 3.94 10.55 -11.94
C GLN A 57 5.00 11.24 -11.07
N GLN A 58 4.87 11.19 -9.74
CA GLN A 58 5.76 11.92 -8.82
C GLN A 58 7.10 11.22 -8.55
N ALA A 59 7.47 10.20 -9.34
CA ALA A 59 8.70 9.43 -9.18
C ALA A 59 8.88 8.88 -7.74
N LEU A 60 7.81 8.27 -7.22
CA LEU A 60 7.76 7.62 -5.91
C LEU A 60 8.45 6.26 -5.94
N ASP A 61 8.92 5.80 -4.78
CA ASP A 61 9.31 4.40 -4.58
C ASP A 61 8.12 3.56 -4.08
N ILE A 62 7.26 4.14 -3.24
CA ILE A 62 6.14 3.44 -2.60
C ILE A 62 4.85 4.28 -2.64
N ILE A 63 3.71 3.65 -2.92
CA ILE A 63 2.37 4.21 -2.74
C ILE A 63 1.61 3.36 -1.73
N ILE A 64 1.08 3.96 -0.67
CA ILE A 64 0.26 3.25 0.33
C ILE A 64 -1.15 3.79 0.28
N THR A 65 -2.12 2.94 -0.08
CA THR A 65 -3.54 3.27 0.06
C THR A 65 -4.08 2.73 1.39
N ASN A 66 -5.06 3.42 1.97
CA ASN A 66 -5.82 2.89 3.09
C ASN A 66 -7.31 3.24 2.99
N GLY A 67 -8.18 2.28 3.32
CA GLY A 67 -9.63 2.43 3.20
C GLY A 67 -10.19 1.76 1.94
N GLY A 68 -11.51 1.57 1.90
CA GLY A 68 -12.22 0.99 0.75
C GLY A 68 -11.79 -0.43 0.33
N THR A 69 -11.18 -1.23 1.23
CA THR A 69 -10.71 -2.61 0.94
C THR A 69 -11.56 -3.71 1.59
N GLY A 70 -12.71 -3.36 2.18
CA GLY A 70 -13.64 -4.33 2.72
C GLY A 70 -14.42 -5.07 1.62
N ILE A 71 -15.47 -5.79 2.02
CA ILE A 71 -16.35 -6.54 1.11
C ILE A 71 -17.68 -5.83 0.86
N ALA A 72 -17.89 -4.63 1.42
CA ALA A 72 -19.12 -3.89 1.16
C ALA A 72 -19.13 -3.39 -0.29
N GLN A 73 -20.33 -3.18 -0.87
CA GLN A 73 -20.47 -2.73 -2.26
C GLN A 73 -19.71 -1.41 -2.55
N ARG A 74 -19.56 -0.56 -1.53
CA ARG A 74 -18.83 0.70 -1.61
C ARG A 74 -17.31 0.55 -1.51
N ASP A 75 -16.81 -0.58 -1.00
CA ASP A 75 -15.37 -0.80 -0.85
C ASP A 75 -14.76 -1.14 -2.23
N VAL A 76 -14.32 -0.10 -2.94
CA VAL A 76 -13.89 -0.21 -4.36
C VAL A 76 -12.39 0.00 -4.59
N THR A 77 -11.58 0.13 -3.53
CA THR A 77 -10.13 0.36 -3.66
C THR A 77 -9.42 -0.80 -4.36
N ILE A 78 -9.77 -2.05 -4.03
CA ILE A 78 -9.12 -3.21 -4.67
C ILE A 78 -9.50 -3.33 -6.16
N PRO A 79 -10.78 -3.26 -6.55
CA PRO A 79 -11.17 -3.14 -7.96
C PRO A 79 -10.51 -1.98 -8.70
N ALA A 80 -10.33 -0.82 -8.06
CA ALA A 80 -9.72 0.35 -8.66
C ALA A 80 -8.20 0.19 -8.88
N ILE A 81 -7.46 -0.31 -7.88
CA ILE A 81 -5.99 -0.36 -7.90
C ILE A 81 -5.45 -1.62 -8.56
N ARG A 82 -6.06 -2.79 -8.38
CA ARG A 82 -5.53 -4.06 -8.89
C ARG A 82 -5.21 -4.04 -10.40
N PRO A 83 -6.05 -3.46 -11.29
CA PRO A 83 -5.73 -3.38 -12.73
C PRO A 83 -4.50 -2.54 -13.06
N LEU A 84 -4.10 -1.64 -12.14
CA LEU A 84 -2.94 -0.75 -12.30
C LEU A 84 -1.63 -1.39 -11.81
N LEU A 85 -1.71 -2.60 -11.24
CA LEU A 85 -0.54 -3.37 -10.80
C LEU A 85 -0.11 -4.36 -11.89
N LYS A 86 1.14 -4.24 -12.32
CA LYS A 86 1.78 -5.14 -13.29
C LYS A 86 2.10 -6.49 -12.67
N ARG A 87 2.50 -6.52 -11.40
CA ARG A 87 2.90 -7.73 -10.68
C ARG A 87 2.37 -7.69 -9.26
N LEU A 88 1.64 -8.73 -8.86
CA LEU A 88 1.13 -8.86 -7.49
C LEU A 88 2.14 -9.56 -6.57
N ILE A 89 2.04 -9.28 -5.28
CA ILE A 89 2.76 -9.96 -4.20
C ILE A 89 1.70 -10.64 -3.32
N PRO A 90 1.18 -11.81 -3.73
CA PRO A 90 0.05 -12.46 -3.05
C PRO A 90 0.35 -12.78 -1.57
N GLY A 91 1.61 -13.12 -1.27
CA GLY A 91 2.07 -13.42 0.08
C GLY A 91 1.84 -12.28 1.09
N PHE A 92 1.76 -11.02 0.65
CA PHE A 92 1.43 -9.91 1.55
C PHE A 92 0.00 -10.04 2.10
N GLY A 93 -0.98 -10.28 1.23
CA GLY A 93 -2.38 -10.42 1.63
C GLY A 93 -2.62 -11.69 2.43
N GLU A 94 -1.90 -12.78 2.11
CA GLU A 94 -1.93 -14.04 2.85
C GLU A 94 -1.39 -13.86 4.27
N ALA A 95 -0.18 -13.31 4.42
CA ALA A 95 0.41 -13.06 5.72
C ALA A 95 -0.40 -12.06 6.55
N PHE A 96 -0.91 -10.99 5.92
CA PHE A 96 -1.78 -10.03 6.60
C PHE A 96 -3.05 -10.68 7.14
N ARG A 97 -3.70 -11.56 6.35
CA ARG A 97 -4.87 -12.31 6.80
C ARG A 97 -4.54 -13.27 7.93
N GLN A 98 -3.41 -13.96 7.88
CA GLN A 98 -2.98 -14.86 8.94
C GLN A 98 -2.77 -14.10 10.26
N ILE A 99 -1.97 -13.03 10.25
CA ILE A 99 -1.72 -12.20 11.44
C ILE A 99 -3.04 -11.61 11.96
N SER A 100 -3.89 -11.12 11.06
CA SER A 100 -5.20 -10.59 11.45
C SER A 100 -6.11 -11.67 12.03
N PHE A 101 -6.01 -12.91 11.57
CA PHE A 101 -6.82 -14.01 12.10
C PHE A 101 -6.47 -14.28 13.57
N ASP A 102 -5.19 -14.19 13.92
CA ASP A 102 -4.75 -14.31 15.32
C ASP A 102 -5.24 -13.12 16.18
N GLU A 103 -5.33 -11.91 15.61
CA GLU A 103 -5.75 -10.69 16.32
C GLU A 103 -7.27 -10.54 16.45
N ILE A 104 -8.03 -10.85 15.40
CA ILE A 104 -9.47 -10.56 15.28
C ILE A 104 -10.33 -11.75 14.83
N GLY A 105 -9.76 -12.96 14.76
CA GLY A 105 -10.45 -14.19 14.41
C GLY A 105 -10.98 -14.20 12.98
N THR A 106 -12.14 -14.83 12.79
CA THR A 106 -12.77 -15.01 11.47
C THR A 106 -13.11 -13.72 10.74
N ARG A 107 -13.15 -12.56 11.44
CA ARG A 107 -13.31 -11.24 10.80
C ARG A 107 -12.18 -10.94 9.80
N ALA A 108 -10.99 -11.52 10.00
CA ALA A 108 -9.87 -11.37 9.09
C ALA A 108 -10.13 -11.91 7.67
N LEU A 109 -11.08 -12.84 7.52
CA LEU A 109 -11.45 -13.42 6.22
C LEU A 109 -11.95 -12.37 5.22
N ALA A 110 -12.53 -11.27 5.71
CA ALA A 110 -13.02 -10.18 4.87
C ALA A 110 -11.90 -9.24 4.36
N SER A 111 -10.65 -9.40 4.81
CA SER A 111 -9.57 -8.52 4.39
C SER A 111 -9.12 -8.82 2.96
N GLN A 112 -9.24 -7.80 2.11
CA GLN A 112 -8.71 -7.82 0.75
C GLN A 112 -7.39 -7.03 0.62
N ALA A 113 -6.63 -6.89 1.71
CA ALA A 113 -5.31 -6.25 1.66
C ALA A 113 -4.43 -6.85 0.55
N LEU A 114 -3.78 -5.98 -0.23
CA LEU A 114 -3.06 -6.35 -1.45
C LEU A 114 -1.73 -5.60 -1.52
N ALA A 115 -0.72 -6.23 -2.09
CA ALA A 115 0.50 -5.54 -2.49
C ALA A 115 0.92 -5.93 -3.91
N GLY A 116 1.68 -5.06 -4.56
CA GLY A 116 2.23 -5.31 -5.89
C GLY A 116 3.05 -4.14 -6.43
N PHE A 117 3.63 -4.33 -7.60
CA PHE A 117 4.32 -3.29 -8.34
C PHE A 117 3.47 -2.80 -9.50
N ASN A 118 3.39 -1.47 -9.67
CA ASN A 118 2.74 -0.86 -10.82
C ASN A 118 3.63 -0.90 -12.08
N TYR A 119 3.13 -0.33 -13.17
CA TYR A 119 3.84 -0.32 -14.45
C TYR A 119 5.11 0.56 -14.44
N ARG A 120 5.20 1.51 -13.50
CA ARG A 120 6.40 2.32 -13.23
C ARG A 120 7.37 1.69 -12.23
N ASN A 121 7.15 0.42 -11.84
CA ASN A 121 7.97 -0.31 -10.87
C ASN A 121 8.00 0.32 -9.47
N GLN A 122 6.92 0.99 -9.06
CA GLN A 122 6.73 1.50 -7.71
C GLN A 122 5.93 0.50 -6.89
N LEU A 123 6.35 0.30 -5.64
CA LEU A 123 5.73 -0.66 -4.73
C LEU A 123 4.43 -0.09 -4.17
N THR A 124 3.34 -0.83 -4.27
CA THR A 124 2.03 -0.39 -3.83
C THR A 124 1.47 -1.34 -2.78
N TYR A 125 0.92 -0.78 -1.70
CA TYR A 125 0.19 -1.49 -0.67
C TYR A 125 -1.23 -0.94 -0.56
N CYS A 126 -2.24 -1.80 -0.57
CA CYS A 126 -3.63 -1.46 -0.30
C CYS A 126 -4.01 -2.00 1.07
N LEU A 127 -4.23 -1.11 2.04
CA LEU A 127 -4.48 -1.46 3.43
C LEU A 127 -5.94 -1.22 3.83
N PRO A 128 -6.47 -1.96 4.82
CA PRO A 128 -7.73 -1.59 5.44
C PRO A 128 -7.67 -0.22 6.11
N GLY A 129 -8.79 0.51 6.13
CA GLY A 129 -8.83 1.88 6.63
C GLY A 129 -8.68 2.04 8.14
N SER A 130 -8.79 0.96 8.93
CA SER A 130 -8.69 1.05 10.39
C SER A 130 -7.25 1.31 10.87
N HIS A 131 -7.11 2.10 11.93
CA HIS A 131 -5.82 2.45 12.51
C HIS A 131 -5.01 1.20 12.92
N ASN A 132 -5.66 0.24 13.58
CA ASN A 132 -5.02 -1.01 14.01
C ASN A 132 -4.54 -1.86 12.82
N ALA A 133 -5.35 -2.00 11.76
CA ALA A 133 -4.93 -2.73 10.57
C ALA A 133 -3.70 -2.09 9.90
N CYS A 134 -3.68 -0.75 9.79
CA CYS A 134 -2.52 -0.01 9.28
C CYS A 134 -1.29 -0.23 10.17
N GLN A 135 -1.46 -0.17 11.49
CA GLN A 135 -0.40 -0.43 12.48
C GLN A 135 0.18 -1.85 12.32
N THR A 136 -0.66 -2.87 12.22
CA THR A 136 -0.26 -4.27 12.00
C THR A 136 0.50 -4.42 10.68
N ALA A 137 -0.07 -3.96 9.57
CA ALA A 137 0.56 -4.03 8.25
C ALA A 137 1.94 -3.33 8.24
N LEU A 138 2.03 -2.11 8.75
CA LEU A 138 3.27 -1.35 8.76
C LEU A 138 4.36 -2.05 9.57
N SER A 139 4.05 -2.45 10.81
CA SER A 139 5.09 -2.89 11.74
C SER A 139 5.45 -4.38 11.59
N LYS A 140 4.54 -5.21 11.10
CA LYS A 140 4.78 -6.65 10.94
C LYS A 140 5.18 -7.05 9.53
N LEU A 141 4.80 -6.28 8.51
CA LEU A 141 4.97 -6.68 7.11
C LEU A 141 5.71 -5.65 6.26
N ILE A 142 5.37 -4.36 6.32
CA ILE A 142 5.92 -3.37 5.39
C ILE A 142 7.32 -2.92 5.82
N LEU A 143 7.46 -2.38 7.03
CA LEU A 143 8.74 -1.83 7.51
C LEU A 143 9.88 -2.86 7.54
N PRO A 144 9.64 -4.14 7.89
CA PRO A 144 10.70 -5.14 7.84
C PRO A 144 11.16 -5.52 6.43
N GLU A 145 10.35 -5.27 5.39
CA GLU A 145 10.47 -5.97 4.10
C GLU A 145 10.56 -5.04 2.87
N TYR A 146 10.10 -3.79 2.97
CA TYR A 146 10.00 -2.90 1.80
C TYR A 146 11.35 -2.71 1.08
N GLU A 147 12.47 -2.66 1.81
CA GLU A 147 13.81 -2.48 1.21
C GLU A 147 14.20 -3.69 0.36
N HIS A 148 13.96 -4.90 0.88
CA HIS A 148 14.21 -6.13 0.14
C HIS A 148 13.38 -6.17 -1.14
N LEU A 149 12.08 -5.90 -1.05
CA LEU A 149 11.19 -5.89 -2.22
C LEU A 149 11.61 -4.86 -3.28
N LEU A 150 12.01 -3.66 -2.87
CA LEU A 150 12.51 -2.63 -3.78
C LEU A 150 13.85 -3.03 -4.43
N PHE A 151 14.73 -3.71 -3.69
CA PHE A 151 15.98 -4.24 -4.23
C PHE A 151 15.70 -5.34 -5.27
N GLU A 152 14.84 -6.31 -4.93
CA GLU A 152 14.44 -7.44 -5.78
C GLU A 152 13.76 -7.00 -7.09
N SER A 153 13.01 -5.89 -7.06
CA SER A 153 12.34 -5.37 -8.25
C SER A 153 13.25 -4.53 -9.15
N SER A 154 14.42 -4.11 -8.66
CA SER A 154 15.34 -3.28 -9.41
C SER A 154 16.08 -4.08 -10.49
N SER A 155 16.37 -3.44 -11.62
CA SER A 155 17.13 -4.04 -12.73
C SER A 155 18.57 -4.43 -12.36
N GLN A 156 19.07 -4.05 -11.17
CA GLN A 156 20.43 -4.35 -10.71
C GLN A 156 20.73 -5.86 -10.61
N ARG A 157 19.70 -6.71 -10.50
CA ARG A 157 19.87 -8.17 -10.58
C ARG A 157 20.32 -8.68 -11.97
N LYS A 158 20.05 -7.96 -13.06
CA LYS A 158 20.40 -8.45 -14.41
C LYS A 158 21.90 -8.52 -14.65
N GLU A 159 22.72 -7.79 -13.90
CA GLU A 159 24.18 -7.77 -14.07
C GLU A 159 24.88 -8.90 -13.29
N VAL A 160 24.34 -9.32 -12.14
CA VAL A 160 24.99 -10.33 -11.28
C VAL A 160 24.97 -11.73 -11.91
N HIS A 161 23.98 -12.03 -12.76
CA HIS A 161 23.86 -13.33 -13.42
C HIS A 161 24.56 -13.44 -14.79
N HIS A 162 25.15 -12.36 -15.31
CA HIS A 162 25.87 -12.39 -16.60
C HIS A 162 27.40 -12.54 -16.46
N HIS A 163 27.92 -12.66 -15.24
CA HIS A 163 29.35 -12.88 -14.96
C HIS A 163 29.66 -14.21 -14.28
N ALA A 164 28.72 -15.16 -14.32
CA ALA A 164 28.88 -16.51 -13.79
C ALA A 164 28.69 -17.58 -14.88
N HIS A 165 29.37 -17.41 -16.02
CA HIS A 165 29.59 -18.47 -17.02
C HIS A 165 30.99 -18.37 -17.61
#